data_AF-A0AAJ5ZJC6-F1
#
_entry.id   AF-A0AAJ5ZJC6-F1
#
_cell.length_a   1.000
_cell.length_b   1.000
_cell.length_c   1.000
_cell.angle_alpha   90.00
_cell.angle_beta   90.00
_cell.angle_gamma   90.00
#
_symmetry.space_group_name_H-M   'P 1'
#
loop_
_entity.id
_entity.type
_entity.pdbx_description
1 polymer ?
#
loop_
_entity_poly.entity_id
_entity_poly.type
_entity_poly.pdbx_seq_one_letter_code
_entity_poly.pdbx_strand_id
1 'polypeptide(L)'
;MPNQDGSLTGSDKVTLVQMLNRIIPSESPEMAAGTLGMLDPVQERANAKQDTRSNFIRIVDALSLDMMAQAVGGFAALTDEEQIASLKIVENTLPSEFNSILALARDVYYEDERTPKRPKSFDTETEIFGKVETEEPAVDKTPRKRRNRRSK
;
A
#
# COMPACT_ATOMS: atom_id res chain seq x y z
N MET A 1 -17.61 -4.98 -6.74
CA MET A 1 -18.12 -3.74 -7.35
C MET A 1 -19.06 -3.08 -6.36
N PRO A 2 -18.83 -1.79 -6.05
CA PRO A 2 -19.70 -1.01 -5.18
C PRO A 2 -21.14 -0.95 -5.68
N ASN A 3 -22.06 -0.67 -4.78
CA ASN A 3 -23.45 -0.39 -5.13
C ASN A 3 -23.57 0.92 -5.93
N GLN A 4 -24.69 1.12 -6.63
CA GLN A 4 -24.93 2.30 -7.47
C GLN A 4 -24.94 3.63 -6.69
N ASP A 5 -25.15 3.59 -5.37
CA ASP A 5 -25.07 4.73 -4.47
C ASP A 5 -23.64 5.01 -3.96
N GLY A 6 -22.67 4.19 -4.37
CA GLY A 6 -21.28 4.22 -3.93
C GLY A 6 -21.05 3.55 -2.57
N SER A 7 -22.03 2.82 -2.02
CA SER A 7 -21.84 2.02 -0.82
C SER A 7 -21.04 0.75 -1.12
N LEU A 8 -20.15 0.39 -0.19
CA LEU A 8 -19.28 -0.79 -0.33
C LEU A 8 -20.05 -2.08 -0.04
N THR A 9 -19.87 -3.09 -0.89
CA THR A 9 -20.32 -4.45 -0.60
C THR A 9 -19.40 -5.13 0.43
N GLY A 10 -19.83 -6.26 0.99
CA GLY A 10 -18.99 -7.04 1.91
C GLY A 10 -17.66 -7.48 1.27
N SER A 11 -17.68 -7.86 -0.01
CA SER A 11 -16.47 -8.19 -0.76
C SER A 11 -15.57 -6.99 -1.00
N ASP A 12 -16.14 -5.80 -1.28
CA ASP A 12 -15.33 -4.60 -1.49
C ASP A 12 -14.59 -4.22 -0.20
N LYS A 13 -15.25 -4.36 0.96
CA LYS A 13 -14.61 -4.13 2.27
C LYS A 13 -13.42 -5.06 2.49
N VAL A 14 -13.58 -6.35 2.19
CA VAL A 14 -12.48 -7.33 2.33
C VAL A 14 -11.32 -6.99 1.40
N THR A 15 -11.60 -6.68 0.13
CA THR A 15 -10.59 -6.22 -0.84
C THR A 15 -9.85 -4.98 -0.34
N LEU A 16 -10.58 -3.99 0.19
CA LEU A 16 -9.98 -2.75 0.67
C LEU A 16 -9.13 -2.95 1.93
N VAL A 17 -9.55 -3.81 2.86
CA VAL A 17 -8.72 -4.21 4.01
C VAL A 17 -7.40 -4.81 3.53
N GLN A 18 -7.44 -5.72 2.55
CA GLN A 18 -6.24 -6.32 1.99
C GLN A 18 -5.37 -5.29 1.26
N MET A 19 -5.98 -4.41 0.46
CA MET A 19 -5.27 -3.29 -0.17
C MET A 19 -4.53 -2.44 0.88
N LEU A 20 -5.21 -2.02 1.95
CA LEU A 20 -4.62 -1.21 3.02
C LEU A 20 -3.42 -1.90 3.68
N ASN A 21 -3.52 -3.21 3.91
CA ASN A 21 -2.41 -4.03 4.42
C ASN A 21 -1.19 -4.05 3.49
N ARG A 22 -1.37 -3.82 2.18
CA ARG A 22 -0.26 -3.80 1.22
C ARG A 22 0.32 -2.42 1.01
N ILE A 23 -0.52 -1.41 0.84
CA ILE A 23 -0.07 -0.08 0.42
C ILE A 23 0.73 0.65 1.51
N ILE A 24 0.52 0.27 2.77
CA ILE A 24 1.27 0.79 3.91
C ILE A 24 2.26 -0.29 4.36
N PRO A 25 3.58 -0.01 4.28
CA PRO A 25 4.57 -0.95 4.76
C PRO A 25 4.47 -1.11 6.28
N SER A 26 4.34 -2.35 6.76
CA SER A 26 4.50 -2.70 8.16
C SER A 26 5.52 -3.84 8.30
N GLU A 27 6.32 -3.79 9.35
CA GLU A 27 7.30 -4.85 9.65
C GLU A 27 6.63 -6.12 10.19
N SER A 28 5.40 -6.00 10.66
CA SER A 28 4.64 -7.11 11.19
C SER A 28 3.17 -7.10 10.75
N PRO A 29 2.54 -8.28 10.51
CA PRO A 29 1.17 -8.38 10.01
C PRO A 29 0.12 -7.77 10.95
N GLU A 30 0.35 -7.82 12.26
CA GLU A 30 -0.53 -7.22 13.28
C GLU A 30 -0.53 -5.70 13.25
N MET A 31 0.52 -5.10 12.69
CA MET A 31 0.64 -3.66 12.49
C MET A 31 0.14 -3.22 11.11
N ALA A 32 -0.37 -4.13 10.27
CA ALA A 32 -0.86 -3.75 8.95
C ALA A 32 -2.15 -2.91 9.06
N ALA A 33 -2.30 -1.92 8.19
CA ALA A 33 -3.34 -0.89 8.32
C ALA A 33 -4.78 -1.45 8.28
N GLY A 34 -5.05 -2.40 7.39
CA GLY A 34 -6.32 -3.12 7.37
C GLY A 34 -6.56 -3.92 8.65
N THR A 35 -5.53 -4.58 9.19
CA THR A 35 -5.59 -5.33 10.45
C THR A 35 -5.91 -4.43 11.65
N LEU A 36 -5.43 -3.19 11.64
CA LEU A 36 -5.70 -2.20 12.69
C LEU A 36 -7.10 -1.55 12.60
N GLY A 37 -7.90 -1.93 11.60
CA GLY A 37 -9.25 -1.40 11.40
C GLY A 37 -9.31 -0.06 10.67
N MET A 38 -8.26 0.31 9.91
CA MET A 38 -8.17 1.65 9.29
C MET A 38 -9.11 1.87 8.10
N LEU A 39 -9.86 0.85 7.67
CA LEU A 39 -10.80 1.00 6.55
C LEU A 39 -11.86 2.07 6.83
N ASP A 40 -12.49 2.02 8.00
CA ASP A 40 -13.56 2.94 8.37
C ASP A 40 -13.10 4.42 8.38
N PRO A 41 -12.00 4.80 9.05
CA PRO A 41 -11.52 6.18 9.02
C PRO A 41 -11.02 6.63 7.63
N VAL A 42 -10.39 5.73 6.84
CA VAL A 42 -10.02 6.05 5.45
C VAL A 42 -11.27 6.33 4.61
N GLN A 43 -12.30 5.48 4.72
CA GLN A 43 -13.54 5.65 3.98
C GLN A 43 -14.28 6.93 4.41
N GLU A 44 -14.33 7.24 5.71
CA GLU A 44 -14.94 8.46 6.22
C GLU A 44 -14.28 9.71 5.63
N ARG A 45 -12.94 9.78 5.68
CA ARG A 45 -12.20 10.92 5.12
C ARG A 45 -12.28 10.99 3.61
N ALA A 46 -12.32 9.85 2.91
CA ALA A 46 -12.51 9.82 1.47
C ALA A 46 -13.87 10.40 1.08
N ASN A 47 -14.92 10.11 1.86
CA ASN A 47 -16.27 10.62 1.63
C ASN A 47 -16.45 12.11 1.97
N ALA A 48 -15.52 12.72 2.72
CA ALA A 48 -15.61 14.12 3.13
C ALA A 48 -15.46 15.11 1.96
N LYS A 49 -14.81 14.70 0.86
CA LYS A 49 -14.61 15.53 -0.35
C LYS A 49 -15.06 14.77 -1.59
N GLN A 50 -15.80 15.44 -2.48
CA GLN A 50 -16.34 14.81 -3.69
C GLN A 50 -15.23 14.20 -4.58
N ASP A 51 -14.12 14.92 -4.76
CA ASP A 51 -13.00 14.45 -5.58
C ASP A 51 -12.36 13.20 -4.99
N THR A 52 -12.06 13.21 -3.69
CA THR A 52 -11.47 12.07 -2.98
C THR A 52 -12.41 10.86 -2.98
N ARG A 53 -13.72 11.08 -2.83
CA ARG A 53 -14.75 10.02 -2.93
C ARG A 53 -14.76 9.40 -4.32
N SER A 54 -14.72 10.22 -5.36
CA SER A 54 -14.67 9.75 -6.74
C SER A 54 -13.40 8.92 -6.98
N ASN A 55 -12.25 9.39 -6.51
CA ASN A 55 -10.98 8.67 -6.61
C ASN A 55 -11.06 7.32 -5.89
N PHE A 56 -11.61 7.30 -4.68
CA PHE A 56 -11.78 6.07 -3.89
C PHE A 56 -12.63 5.04 -4.64
N ILE A 57 -13.79 5.44 -5.18
CA ILE A 57 -14.66 4.55 -5.95
C ILE A 57 -13.94 3.99 -7.18
N ARG A 58 -13.22 4.84 -7.93
CA ARG A 58 -12.44 4.40 -9.11
C ARG A 58 -11.39 3.35 -8.77
N ILE A 59 -10.73 3.46 -7.62
CA ILE A 59 -9.76 2.44 -7.16
C ILE A 59 -10.46 1.13 -6.81
N VAL A 60 -11.60 1.18 -6.10
CA VAL A 60 -12.38 -0.02 -5.78
C VAL A 60 -12.87 -0.72 -7.05
N ASP A 61 -13.32 0.06 -8.04
CA ASP A 61 -13.74 -0.47 -9.34
C ASP A 61 -12.57 -1.09 -10.08
N ALA A 62 -11.41 -0.43 -10.13
CA ALA A 62 -10.22 -0.96 -10.78
C ALA A 62 -9.76 -2.30 -10.17
N LEU A 63 -9.77 -2.42 -8.84
CA LEU A 63 -9.46 -3.68 -8.15
C LEU A 63 -10.50 -4.77 -8.39
N SER A 64 -11.77 -4.39 -8.57
CA SER A 64 -12.86 -5.33 -8.90
C SER A 64 -12.80 -5.82 -10.35
N LEU A 65 -12.24 -5.01 -11.24
CA LEU A 65 -12.14 -5.26 -12.68
C LEU A 65 -10.80 -5.85 -13.09
N ASP A 66 -9.83 -5.95 -12.17
CA ASP A 66 -8.56 -6.61 -12.44
C ASP A 66 -8.79 -8.06 -12.89
N MET A 67 -8.39 -8.37 -14.12
CA MET A 67 -8.62 -9.67 -14.74
C MET A 67 -7.96 -10.81 -13.94
N MET A 68 -6.80 -10.53 -13.33
CA MET A 68 -6.09 -11.50 -12.52
C MET A 68 -6.90 -11.84 -11.26
N ALA A 69 -7.37 -10.82 -10.55
CA ALA A 69 -8.30 -10.97 -9.43
C ALA A 69 -9.57 -11.74 -9.83
N GLN A 70 -10.19 -11.41 -10.96
CA GLN A 70 -11.43 -12.07 -11.40
C GLN A 70 -11.26 -13.57 -11.66
N ALA A 71 -10.09 -13.99 -12.16
CA ALA A 71 -9.82 -15.40 -12.44
C ALA A 71 -9.77 -16.27 -11.18
N VAL A 72 -9.48 -15.69 -10.02
CA VAL A 72 -9.29 -16.41 -8.75
C VAL A 72 -10.36 -16.11 -7.69
N GLY A 73 -11.44 -15.40 -8.06
CA GLY A 73 -12.54 -15.08 -7.15
C GLY A 73 -12.43 -13.73 -6.42
N GLY A 74 -11.52 -12.87 -6.86
CA GLY A 74 -11.36 -11.49 -6.43
C GLY A 74 -9.97 -11.18 -5.89
N PHE A 75 -9.69 -9.90 -5.65
CA PHE A 75 -8.38 -9.42 -5.23
C PHE A 75 -7.92 -10.05 -3.91
N ALA A 76 -8.83 -10.22 -2.96
CA ALA A 76 -8.52 -10.83 -1.67
C ALA A 76 -8.12 -12.32 -1.74
N ALA A 77 -8.40 -12.99 -2.86
CA ALA A 77 -8.01 -14.39 -3.08
C ALA A 77 -6.62 -14.53 -3.74
N LEU A 78 -6.04 -13.43 -4.23
CA LEU A 78 -4.69 -13.39 -4.76
C LEU A 78 -3.67 -13.60 -3.63
N THR A 79 -2.52 -14.18 -3.99
CA THR A 79 -1.36 -14.20 -3.10
C THR A 79 -0.77 -12.80 -2.91
N ASP A 80 0.07 -12.63 -1.88
CA ASP A 80 0.72 -11.36 -1.55
C ASP A 80 1.43 -10.69 -2.73
N GLU A 81 2.20 -11.48 -3.49
CA GLU A 81 2.96 -11.00 -4.65
C GLU A 81 2.03 -10.53 -5.77
N GLU A 82 0.94 -11.27 -5.99
CA GLU A 82 -0.07 -10.96 -7.00
C GLU A 82 -0.91 -9.75 -6.62
N GLN A 83 -1.24 -9.57 -5.33
CA GLN A 83 -1.86 -8.35 -4.81
C GLN A 83 -0.96 -7.13 -5.06
N ILE A 84 0.34 -7.25 -4.81
CA ILE A 84 1.30 -6.17 -5.08
C ILE A 84 1.39 -5.87 -6.58
N ALA A 85 1.42 -6.90 -7.42
CA ALA A 85 1.44 -6.73 -8.87
C ALA A 85 0.17 -6.03 -9.39
N SER A 86 -1.00 -6.45 -8.92
CA SER A 86 -2.30 -5.85 -9.23
C SER A 86 -2.35 -4.38 -8.79
N LEU A 87 -1.89 -4.07 -7.56
CA LEU A 87 -1.82 -2.68 -7.08
C LEU A 87 -0.90 -1.80 -7.94
N LYS A 88 0.24 -2.32 -8.40
CA LYS A 88 1.11 -1.61 -9.34
C LYS A 88 0.44 -1.37 -10.70
N ILE A 89 -0.38 -2.29 -11.18
CA ILE A 89 -1.16 -2.08 -12.41
C ILE A 89 -2.17 -0.95 -12.21
N VAL A 90 -2.89 -0.95 -11.09
CA VAL A 90 -3.86 0.11 -10.75
C VAL A 90 -3.16 1.46 -10.60
N GLU A 91 -2.04 1.52 -9.89
CA GLU A 91 -1.22 2.73 -9.75
C GLU A 91 -0.77 3.30 -11.11
N ASN A 92 -0.30 2.45 -12.02
CA ASN A 92 0.11 2.88 -13.35
C ASN A 92 -1.07 3.34 -14.23
N THR A 93 -2.27 2.79 -13.99
CA THR A 93 -3.46 3.11 -14.79
C THR A 93 -4.16 4.37 -14.28
N LEU A 94 -4.19 4.57 -12.96
CA LEU A 94 -4.90 5.65 -12.27
C LEU A 94 -3.97 6.34 -11.26
N PRO A 95 -2.86 6.96 -11.71
CA PRO A 95 -1.80 7.43 -10.80
C PRO A 95 -2.28 8.53 -9.85
N SER A 96 -3.08 9.49 -10.34
CA SER A 96 -3.63 10.57 -9.52
C SER A 96 -4.57 10.06 -8.42
N GLU A 97 -5.48 9.16 -8.79
CA GLU A 97 -6.44 8.57 -7.89
C GLU A 97 -5.75 7.69 -6.87
N PHE A 98 -4.80 6.85 -7.32
CA PHE A 98 -4.07 5.94 -6.44
C PHE A 98 -3.25 6.71 -5.42
N ASN A 99 -2.50 7.73 -5.85
CA ASN A 99 -1.71 8.58 -4.95
C ASN A 99 -2.59 9.33 -3.96
N SER A 100 -3.76 9.81 -4.39
CA SER A 100 -4.72 10.46 -3.49
C SER A 100 -5.19 9.51 -2.38
N ILE A 101 -5.40 8.22 -2.67
CA ILE A 101 -5.82 7.23 -1.66
C ILE A 101 -4.65 6.74 -0.83
N LEU A 102 -3.46 6.59 -1.41
CA LEU A 102 -2.23 6.24 -0.70
C LEU A 102 -1.87 7.27 0.36
N ALA A 103 -1.86 8.55 -0.01
CA ALA A 103 -1.59 9.66 0.91
C ALA A 103 -2.60 9.66 2.07
N LEU A 104 -3.90 9.51 1.74
CA LEU A 104 -4.95 9.45 2.74
C LEU A 104 -4.79 8.27 3.71
N ALA A 105 -4.48 7.09 3.18
CA ALA A 105 -4.27 5.90 4.00
C ALA A 105 -3.07 6.08 4.94
N ARG A 106 -1.99 6.71 4.46
CA ARG A 106 -0.81 7.04 5.28
C ARG A 106 -1.12 8.05 6.36
N ASP A 107 -1.89 9.10 6.05
CA ASP A 107 -2.33 10.08 7.04
C ASP A 107 -3.10 9.38 8.18
N VAL A 108 -4.10 8.57 7.83
CA VAL A 108 -4.87 7.82 8.82
C VAL A 108 -4.00 6.87 9.63
N TYR A 109 -3.09 6.14 8.97
CA TYR A 109 -2.23 5.18 9.64
C TYR A 109 -1.28 5.87 10.63
N TYR A 110 -0.52 6.87 10.17
CA TYR A 110 0.51 7.50 10.99
C TYR A 110 -0.02 8.52 12.02
N GLU A 111 -1.30 8.88 11.95
CA GLU A 111 -1.99 9.60 13.03
C GLU A 111 -2.43 8.68 14.18
N ASP A 112 -2.49 7.36 13.97
CA ASP A 112 -2.87 6.41 15.01
C ASP A 112 -1.70 6.16 15.98
N GLU A 113 -1.96 6.35 17.28
CA GLU A 113 -0.96 6.23 18.35
C GLU A 113 -0.29 4.86 18.45
N ARG A 114 -0.92 3.81 17.92
CA ARG A 114 -0.38 2.44 17.92
C ARG A 114 0.74 2.28 16.90
N THR A 115 0.79 3.12 15.88
CA THR A 115 1.70 2.99 14.74
C THR A 115 3.03 3.70 14.96
N PRO A 116 4.11 3.29 14.25
CA PRO A 116 5.38 4.01 14.30
C PRO A 116 5.23 5.43 13.72
N LYS A 117 6.22 6.29 13.96
CA LYS A 117 6.22 7.65 13.40
C LYS A 117 6.34 7.63 11.87
N ARG A 118 5.64 8.55 11.21
CA ARG A 118 5.72 8.77 9.75
C ARG A 118 7.17 9.00 9.30
N PRO A 119 7.66 8.22 8.31
CA PRO A 119 8.94 8.49 7.66
C PRO A 119 8.91 9.82 6.88
N LYS A 120 9.99 10.61 6.98
CA LYS A 120 10.12 11.91 6.27
C LYS A 120 10.16 11.77 4.74
N SER A 121 10.52 10.58 4.22
CA SER A 121 10.60 10.30 2.79
C SER A 121 9.22 10.27 2.10
N PHE A 122 8.14 10.13 2.87
CA PHE A 122 6.76 10.09 2.37
C PHE A 122 6.13 11.48 2.20
N ASP A 123 6.86 12.56 2.47
CA ASP A 123 6.35 13.93 2.33
C ASP A 123 6.75 14.58 0.99
N THR A 124 7.18 13.78 0.00
CA THR A 124 7.60 14.27 -1.32
C THR A 124 6.50 14.13 -2.37
N GLU A 125 6.40 15.08 -3.31
CA GLU A 125 5.37 15.11 -4.38
C GLU A 125 5.46 13.95 -5.40
N THR A 126 6.43 13.04 -5.25
CA THR A 126 6.67 11.88 -6.15
C THR A 126 6.52 10.55 -5.42
N GLU A 127 5.49 10.49 -4.58
CA GLU A 127 5.10 9.33 -3.81
C GLU A 127 4.67 8.18 -4.75
N ILE A 128 5.23 6.99 -4.54
CA ILE A 128 4.96 5.77 -5.30
C ILE A 128 4.82 4.62 -4.32
N PHE A 129 3.84 3.77 -4.54
CA PHE A 129 3.67 2.53 -3.79
C PHE A 129 4.87 1.58 -3.97
N GLY A 130 5.29 0.96 -2.86
CA GLY A 130 6.43 0.05 -2.87
C GLY A 130 7.81 0.73 -2.86
N LYS A 131 7.89 2.07 -2.80
CA LYS A 131 9.11 2.76 -2.34
C LYS A 131 9.21 2.61 -0.82
N VAL A 132 9.81 1.51 -0.37
CA VAL A 132 10.49 1.50 0.92
C VAL A 132 11.95 1.81 0.57
N GLU A 133 12.43 3.01 0.90
CA GLU A 133 13.87 3.19 1.05
C GLU A 133 14.26 2.35 2.26
N THR A 134 14.57 1.07 2.03
CA THR A 134 15.45 0.37 2.95
C THR A 134 16.73 1.19 2.96
N GLU A 135 17.04 1.86 4.07
CA GLU A 135 18.40 2.25 4.35
C GLU A 135 19.22 0.95 4.25
N GLU A 136 19.81 0.69 3.08
CA GLU A 136 20.77 -0.40 2.94
C GLU A 136 21.84 -0.14 4.00
N PRO A 137 22.10 -1.06 4.94
CA PRO A 137 23.21 -0.86 5.86
C PRO A 137 24.45 -0.70 4.99
N ALA A 138 25.08 0.48 5.10
CA ALA A 138 26.25 0.85 4.32
C ALA A 138 27.20 -0.34 4.26
N VAL A 139 27.36 -0.91 3.07
CA VAL A 139 28.32 -1.98 2.84
C VAL A 139 29.68 -1.39 3.16
N ASP A 140 30.20 -1.69 4.35
CA ASP A 140 31.50 -1.28 4.80
C ASP A 140 32.54 -1.94 3.90
N LYS A 141 32.92 -1.23 2.83
CA LYS A 141 33.98 -1.61 1.90
C LYS A 141 35.32 -1.45 2.61
N THR A 142 35.58 -2.28 3.62
CA THR A 142 36.94 -2.47 4.13
C THR A 142 37.72 -3.33 3.13
N PRO A 143 38.81 -2.83 2.53
CA PRO A 143 39.65 -3.66 1.69
C PRO A 143 40.41 -4.65 2.60
N ARG A 144 40.08 -5.94 2.50
CA ARG A 144 40.87 -7.02 3.11
C ARG A 144 42.31 -6.97 2.58
N LYS A 145 43.21 -6.42 3.39
CA LYS A 145 44.66 -6.40 3.20
C LYS A 145 45.17 -7.84 3.08
N ARG A 146 45.50 -8.29 1.85
CA ARG A 146 46.12 -9.60 1.58
C ARG A 146 47.49 -9.66 2.29
N ARG A 147 47.54 -10.42 3.38
CA ARG A 147 48.75 -10.70 4.14
C ARG A 147 49.53 -11.79 3.41
N ASN A 148 50.51 -11.42 2.60
CA ASN A 148 51.46 -12.38 2.03
C ASN A 148 52.35 -12.93 3.15
N ARG A 149 52.05 -14.15 3.58
CA ARG A 149 52.98 -15.03 4.29
C ARG A 149 53.37 -16.15 3.34
N ARG A 150 54.60 -16.16 2.84
CA ARG A 150 55.31 -17.40 2.53
C ARG A 150 56.77 -17.28 2.94
N SER A 151 57.08 -18.05 3.96
CA SER A 151 58.41 -18.44 4.41
C SER A 151 58.82 -19.69 3.64
N LYS A 152 60.01 -19.68 3.03
CA LYS A 152 61.07 -20.71 3.13
C LYS A 152 62.18 -20.35 2.15
#